data_AF-A0A817QGQ5-F1
#
_entry.id   AF-A0A817QGQ5-F1
#
_cell.length_a   1.000
_cell.length_b   1.000
_cell.length_c   1.000
_cell.angle_alpha   90.00
_cell.angle_beta   90.00
_cell.angle_gamma   90.00
#
_symmetry.space_group_name_H-M   'P 1'
#
loop_
_entity.id
_entity.type
_entity.pdbx_description
1 polymer ?
#
loop_
_entity_poly.entity_id
_entity_poly.type
_entity_poly.pdbx_seq_one_letter_code
_entity_poly.pdbx_strand_id
1 'polypeptide(L)'
;MKADLSTVITQPFSQTTAVQQTVFDACLMDTVKNYYKYEFVLVCGIPQITLLGSPEDFQSVLNRLNQLKIFFPDLHWWLDPLLSHVEKFKESAQGNPDIAWWRKICHRNFEGSGDMTLTGWLIDFVP
;
A
#
# COMPACT_ATOMS: atom_id res chain seq x y z
N MET A 1 -13.65 -6.06 -23.98
CA MET A 1 -12.98 -4.75 -23.95
C MET A 1 -11.81 -4.88 -22.99
N LYS A 2 -10.56 -4.95 -23.46
CA LYS A 2 -9.39 -5.06 -22.56
C LYS A 2 -9.23 -3.72 -21.85
N ALA A 3 -9.26 -3.71 -20.52
CA ALA A 3 -8.89 -2.51 -19.76
C ALA A 3 -7.42 -2.18 -20.09
N ASP A 4 -7.14 -0.91 -20.35
CA ASP A 4 -5.77 -0.44 -20.51
C ASP A 4 -5.10 -0.44 -19.13
N LEU A 5 -3.89 -1.02 -19.03
CA LEU A 5 -3.18 -1.16 -17.75
C LEU A 5 -2.98 0.20 -17.08
N SER A 6 -2.79 1.26 -17.86
CA SER A 6 -2.70 2.63 -17.37
C SER A 6 -3.94 2.99 -16.54
N THR A 7 -5.14 2.78 -17.09
CA THR A 7 -6.43 3.09 -16.46
C THR A 7 -6.72 2.26 -15.22
N VAL A 8 -6.14 1.06 -15.11
CA VAL A 8 -6.26 0.19 -13.92
C VAL A 8 -5.37 0.70 -12.79
N ILE A 9 -4.22 1.31 -13.11
CA ILE A 9 -3.26 1.79 -12.11
C ILE A 9 -3.59 3.23 -11.67
N THR A 10 -4.01 4.10 -12.60
CA THR A 10 -4.16 5.55 -12.39
C THR A 10 -5.56 5.97 -11.94
N GLN A 11 -6.16 5.28 -10.97
CA GLN A 11 -7.46 5.69 -10.41
C GLN A 11 -7.29 6.45 -9.09
N PRO A 12 -7.61 7.76 -9.05
CA PRO A 12 -7.50 8.56 -7.84
C PRO A 12 -8.54 8.15 -6.80
N PHE A 13 -8.20 8.34 -5.53
CA PHE A 13 -9.16 8.34 -4.42
C PHE A 13 -10.00 9.61 -4.46
N SER A 14 -11.16 9.58 -3.80
CA SER A 14 -12.09 10.71 -3.65
C SER A 14 -11.44 12.01 -3.14
N GLN A 15 -10.38 11.90 -2.32
CA GLN A 15 -9.66 13.03 -1.72
C GLN A 15 -8.35 13.39 -2.46
N THR A 16 -8.10 12.82 -3.64
CA THR A 16 -6.86 13.06 -4.39
C THR A 16 -6.84 14.46 -5.00
N THR A 17 -5.80 15.22 -4.71
CA THR A 17 -5.55 16.54 -5.30
C THR A 17 -4.80 16.43 -6.63
N ALA A 18 -4.86 17.47 -7.45
CA ALA A 18 -4.11 17.52 -8.72
C ALA A 18 -2.58 17.35 -8.52
N VAL A 19 -2.05 17.84 -7.40
CA VAL A 19 -0.63 17.67 -7.05
C VAL A 19 -0.32 16.20 -6.74
N GLN A 20 -1.16 15.54 -5.95
CA GLN A 20 -0.99 14.11 -5.63
C GLN A 20 -1.09 13.24 -6.88
N GLN A 21 -2.01 13.54 -7.80
CA GLN A 21 -2.12 12.84 -9.08
C GLN A 21 -0.85 13.03 -9.92
N THR A 22 -0.36 14.27 -10.04
CA THR A 22 0.87 14.57 -10.80
C THR A 22 2.09 13.83 -10.24
N VAL A 23 2.24 13.79 -8.91
CA VAL A 23 3.33 13.05 -8.26
C VAL A 23 3.20 11.55 -8.48
N PHE A 24 1.98 11.00 -8.42
CA PHE A 24 1.72 9.59 -8.70
C PHE A 24 2.10 9.22 -10.14
N ASP A 25 1.66 10.01 -11.11
CA ASP A 25 1.97 9.80 -12.53
C ASP A 25 3.48 9.92 -12.78
N ALA A 26 4.15 10.84 -12.08
CA ALA A 26 5.61 10.93 -12.08
C ALA A 26 6.24 9.63 -11.59
N CYS A 27 5.88 9.14 -10.40
CA CYS A 27 6.41 7.90 -9.84
C CYS A 27 6.16 6.66 -10.71
N LEU A 28 5.07 6.63 -11.48
CA LEU A 28 4.78 5.53 -12.41
C LEU A 28 5.76 5.47 -13.59
N MET A 29 6.39 6.58 -13.95
CA MET A 29 7.38 6.62 -15.02
C MET A 29 8.72 6.05 -14.52
N ASP A 30 9.19 4.94 -15.13
CA ASP A 30 10.49 4.34 -14.80
C ASP A 30 11.67 5.33 -14.93
N THR A 31 11.52 6.32 -15.81
CA THR A 31 12.50 7.39 -16.05
C THR A 31 12.84 8.22 -14.81
N VAL A 32 11.94 8.29 -13.82
CA VAL A 32 12.20 9.06 -12.59
C VAL A 32 12.74 8.22 -11.44
N LYS A 33 12.89 6.90 -11.59
CA LYS A 33 13.32 5.99 -10.51
C LYS A 33 14.62 6.42 -9.83
N ASN A 34 15.59 6.89 -10.62
CA ASN A 34 16.91 7.32 -10.12
C ASN A 34 16.88 8.63 -9.31
N TYR A 35 15.76 9.38 -9.33
CA TYR A 35 15.62 10.62 -8.59
C TYR A 35 15.05 10.41 -7.18
N TYR A 36 14.58 9.20 -6.85
CA TYR A 36 13.96 8.92 -5.56
C TYR A 36 14.72 7.83 -4.80
N LYS A 37 15.10 8.15 -3.57
CA LYS A 37 15.61 7.18 -2.58
C LYS A 37 14.63 7.13 -1.42
N TYR A 38 14.05 5.95 -1.17
CA TYR A 38 13.15 5.73 -0.04
C TYR A 38 13.94 5.21 1.15
N GLU A 39 13.99 5.98 2.23
CA GLU A 39 14.61 5.59 3.51
C GLU A 39 13.58 5.75 4.63
N PHE A 40 13.58 4.81 5.58
CA PHE A 40 12.69 4.86 6.74
C PHE A 40 13.49 4.61 8.03
N VAL A 41 13.23 5.42 9.06
CA VAL A 41 13.84 5.29 10.39
C VAL A 41 12.73 5.20 11.44
N LEU A 42 12.75 4.14 12.25
CA LEU A 42 11.77 3.90 13.32
C LEU A 42 12.44 4.18 14.66
N VAL A 43 12.19 5.37 15.22
CA VAL A 43 12.83 5.81 16.48
C VAL A 43 11.86 5.72 17.67
N CYS A 44 10.55 5.56 17.42
CA CYS A 44 9.51 5.44 18.45
C CYS A 44 8.29 4.67 17.92
N GLY A 45 7.46 4.15 18.83
CA GLY A 45 6.19 3.47 18.48
C GLY A 45 5.19 4.41 17.81
N ILE A 46 4.16 3.84 17.16
CA ILE A 46 3.11 4.58 16.44
C ILE A 46 1.99 4.93 17.44
N PRO A 47 1.83 6.19 17.86
CA PRO A 47 0.88 6.55 18.94
C PRO A 47 -0.57 6.60 18.45
N GLN A 48 -0.78 6.96 17.18
CA GLN A 48 -2.10 7.09 16.57
C GLN A 48 -2.00 6.84 15.06
N ILE A 49 -3.05 6.28 14.49
CA ILE A 49 -3.20 6.08 13.04
C ILE A 49 -4.48 6.79 12.60
N THR A 50 -4.37 7.57 11.53
CA THR A 50 -5.53 8.16 10.85
C THR A 50 -5.58 7.56 9.45
N LEU A 51 -6.65 6.82 9.15
CA LEU A 51 -6.90 6.28 7.83
C LEU A 51 -7.69 7.31 7.01
N LEU A 52 -7.12 7.74 5.88
CA LEU A 52 -7.78 8.64 4.93
C LEU A 52 -8.36 7.85 3.75
N GLY A 53 -9.46 8.33 3.19
CA GLY A 53 -10.22 7.66 2.13
C GLY A 53 -11.54 7.06 2.61
N SER A 54 -12.46 6.83 1.68
CA SER A 54 -13.76 6.22 1.97
C SER A 54 -13.73 4.69 1.76
N PRO A 55 -14.71 3.94 2.32
CA PRO A 55 -14.85 2.51 2.02
C PRO A 55 -14.91 2.18 0.52
N GLU A 56 -15.48 3.08 -0.28
CA GLU A 56 -15.58 2.96 -1.73
C GLU A 56 -14.21 3.12 -2.41
N ASP A 57 -13.35 4.00 -1.89
CA ASP A 57 -11.97 4.14 -2.36
C ASP A 57 -11.20 2.83 -2.21
N PHE A 58 -11.30 2.19 -1.03
CA PHE A 58 -10.66 0.88 -0.79
C PHE A 58 -11.29 -0.25 -1.60
N GLN A 59 -12.62 -0.23 -1.81
CA GLN A 59 -13.26 -1.17 -2.73
C GLN A 59 -12.74 -1.03 -4.17
N SER A 60 -12.50 0.21 -4.62
CA SER A 60 -11.90 0.46 -5.93
C SER A 60 -10.50 -0.14 -6.03
N VAL A 61 -9.67 -0.02 -4.99
CA VAL A 61 -8.35 -0.68 -4.92
C VAL A 61 -8.48 -2.20 -5.05
N LEU A 62 -9.39 -2.84 -4.30
CA LEU A 62 -9.61 -4.29 -4.37
C LEU A 62 -9.99 -4.75 -5.78
N ASN A 63 -10.87 -4.00 -6.45
CA ASN A 63 -11.27 -4.32 -7.82
C ASN A 63 -10.06 -4.26 -8.78
N ARG A 64 -9.18 -3.27 -8.61
CA ARG A 64 -7.98 -3.09 -9.44
C ARG A 64 -6.94 -4.18 -9.16
N LEU A 65 -6.72 -4.55 -7.90
CA LEU A 65 -5.83 -5.67 -7.54
C LEU A 65 -6.32 -6.99 -8.16
N ASN A 66 -7.62 -7.26 -8.13
CA ASN A 66 -8.20 -8.44 -8.78
C ASN A 66 -8.00 -8.42 -10.31
N GLN A 67 -8.08 -7.24 -10.95
CA GLN A 67 -7.75 -7.11 -12.36
C GLN A 67 -6.25 -7.33 -12.61
N LEU A 68 -5.37 -6.79 -11.77
CA LEU A 68 -3.92 -6.98 -11.87
C LEU A 68 -3.52 -8.45 -11.76
N LYS A 69 -4.22 -9.24 -10.93
CA LYS A 69 -4.02 -10.70 -10.88
C LYS A 69 -4.29 -11.41 -12.21
N ILE A 70 -5.20 -10.88 -13.03
CA ILE A 70 -5.49 -11.42 -14.37
C ILE A 70 -4.37 -11.04 -15.34
N PHE A 71 -3.84 -9.81 -15.23
CA PHE A 71 -2.74 -9.33 -16.07
C PHE A 71 -1.38 -9.95 -15.72
N PHE A 72 -1.14 -10.24 -14.43
CA PHE A 72 0.13 -10.73 -13.90
C PHE A 72 -0.05 -11.99 -13.04
N PRO A 73 -0.25 -13.17 -13.67
CA PRO A 73 -0.39 -14.43 -12.95
C PRO A 73 0.80 -14.76 -12.04
N ASP A 74 2.01 -14.41 -12.47
CA ASP A 74 3.26 -14.69 -11.74
C ASP A 74 3.45 -13.82 -10.48
N LEU A 75 2.58 -12.81 -10.28
CA LEU A 75 2.63 -11.90 -9.11
C LEU A 75 1.56 -12.23 -8.07
N HIS A 76 0.84 -13.35 -8.16
CA HIS A 76 -0.19 -13.71 -7.17
C HIS A 76 0.38 -13.80 -5.75
N TRP A 77 1.61 -14.31 -5.61
CA TRP A 77 2.30 -14.39 -4.31
C TRP A 77 2.43 -13.03 -3.60
N TRP A 78 2.50 -11.93 -4.36
CA TRP A 78 2.58 -10.57 -3.86
C TRP A 78 1.21 -9.88 -3.80
N LEU A 79 0.36 -10.10 -4.82
CA LEU A 79 -0.97 -9.49 -4.90
C LEU A 79 -1.96 -10.06 -3.87
N ASP A 80 -1.80 -11.32 -3.44
CA ASP A 80 -2.69 -11.96 -2.46
C ASP A 80 -2.59 -11.36 -1.06
N PRO A 81 -1.38 -11.17 -0.48
CA PRO A 81 -1.22 -10.40 0.75
C PRO A 81 -1.80 -8.99 0.64
N LEU A 82 -1.57 -8.30 -0.48
CA LEU A 82 -2.09 -6.94 -0.69
C LEU A 82 -3.62 -6.88 -0.64
N LEU A 83 -4.30 -7.84 -1.28
CA LEU A 83 -5.76 -7.94 -1.20
C LEU A 83 -6.23 -8.03 0.25
N SER A 84 -5.61 -8.91 1.05
CA SER A 84 -5.95 -9.09 2.46
C SER A 84 -5.72 -7.81 3.29
N HIS A 85 -4.63 -7.09 3.05
CA HIS A 85 -4.35 -5.83 3.76
C HIS A 85 -5.32 -4.71 3.36
N VAL A 86 -5.68 -4.64 2.08
CA VAL A 86 -6.64 -3.63 1.59
C VAL A 86 -8.05 -3.92 2.09
N GLU A 87 -8.44 -5.20 2.26
CA GLU A 87 -9.67 -5.56 2.95
C GLU A 87 -9.69 -5.04 4.40
N LYS A 88 -8.59 -5.16 5.12
CA LYS A 88 -8.44 -4.60 6.47
C LYS A 88 -8.53 -3.08 6.51
N PHE A 89 -8.02 -2.39 5.48
CA PHE A 89 -8.24 -0.94 5.33
C PHE A 89 -9.71 -0.61 5.12
N LYS A 90 -10.40 -1.36 4.25
CA LYS A 90 -11.82 -1.17 4.00
C LYS A 90 -12.66 -1.39 5.27
N GLU A 91 -12.42 -2.47 6.01
CA GLU A 91 -13.07 -2.74 7.30
C GLU A 91 -12.89 -1.57 8.28
N SER A 92 -11.66 -1.04 8.34
CA SER A 92 -11.32 0.10 9.20
C SER A 92 -12.03 1.38 8.76
N ALA A 93 -12.11 1.65 7.46
CA ALA A 93 -12.83 2.80 6.90
C ALA A 93 -14.35 2.71 7.12
N GLN A 94 -14.90 1.50 7.26
CA GLN A 94 -16.30 1.26 7.62
C GLN A 94 -16.58 1.44 9.13
N GLY A 95 -15.57 1.76 9.93
CA GLY A 95 -15.70 1.95 11.38
C GLY A 95 -15.44 0.69 12.19
N ASN A 96 -14.93 -0.39 11.59
CA ASN A 96 -14.63 -1.66 12.26
C ASN A 96 -13.12 -1.99 12.24
N PRO A 97 -12.25 -1.17 12.86
CA PRO A 97 -10.81 -1.40 12.80
C PRO A 97 -10.37 -2.61 13.63
N ASP A 98 -9.61 -3.52 13.00
CA ASP A 98 -8.92 -4.61 13.69
C ASP A 98 -7.66 -4.08 14.39
N ILE A 99 -7.80 -3.70 15.66
CA ILE A 99 -6.72 -3.09 16.45
C ILE A 99 -5.52 -4.03 16.60
N ALA A 100 -5.74 -5.34 16.68
CA ALA A 100 -4.66 -6.32 16.82
C ALA A 100 -3.83 -6.41 15.53
N TRP A 101 -4.48 -6.31 14.38
CA TRP A 101 -3.80 -6.22 13.08
C TRP A 101 -3.06 -4.88 12.91
N TRP A 102 -3.69 -3.74 13.22
CA TRP A 102 -3.05 -2.41 13.12
C TRP A 102 -1.79 -2.29 13.98
N ARG A 103 -1.76 -2.92 15.16
CA ARG A 103 -0.57 -2.96 16.02
C ARG A 103 0.63 -3.68 15.41
N LYS A 104 0.40 -4.50 14.38
CA LYS A 104 1.44 -5.28 13.67
C LYS A 104 1.94 -4.62 12.38
N ILE A 105 1.62 -3.35 12.17
CA ILE A 105 2.02 -2.60 10.97
C ILE A 105 3.53 -2.67 10.74
N CYS A 106 4.31 -2.51 11.81
CA CYS A 106 5.74 -2.40 11.71
C CYS A 106 6.39 -2.68 13.08
N HIS A 107 7.36 -3.58 13.09
CA HIS A 107 8.17 -3.94 14.24
C HIS A 107 9.64 -3.87 13.87
N ARG A 108 10.40 -3.20 14.72
CA ARG A 108 11.86 -3.14 14.65
C ARG A 108 12.42 -4.16 15.63
N ASN A 109 13.12 -5.16 15.12
CA ASN A 109 13.90 -6.07 15.95
C ASN A 109 15.36 -5.64 15.91
N PHE A 110 15.98 -5.59 17.08
CA PHE A 110 17.41 -5.29 17.24
C PHE A 110 18.09 -6.54 17.76
N GLU A 111 18.84 -7.22 16.91
CA GLU A 111 19.52 -8.47 17.27
C GLU A 111 20.99 -8.26 17.68
N GLY A 112 21.44 -7.02 17.84
CA GLY A 112 22.80 -6.69 18.27
C GLY A 112 23.57 -5.86 17.25
N SER A 113 24.87 -6.13 17.06
CA SER A 113 25.84 -5.31 16.32
C SER A 113 25.43 -5.01 14.87
N GLY A 114 24.63 -3.96 14.68
CA GLY A 114 24.30 -3.39 13.37
C GLY A 114 23.22 -4.15 12.58
N ASP A 115 22.71 -5.26 13.09
CA ASP A 115 21.61 -5.99 12.45
C ASP A 115 20.26 -5.48 12.94
N MET A 116 19.49 -4.95 11.99
CA MET A 116 18.19 -4.35 12.21
C MET A 116 17.23 -4.94 11.18
N THR A 117 16.39 -5.86 11.64
CA THR A 117 15.33 -6.42 10.81
C THR A 117 14.03 -5.66 11.02
N LEU A 118 13.47 -5.21 9.90
CA LEU A 118 12.13 -4.64 9.83
C LEU A 118 11.14 -5.76 9.57
N THR A 119 10.14 -5.91 10.44
CA THR A 119 9.07 -6.91 10.32
C THR A 119 7.71 -6.24 10.46
N GLY A 120 6.62 -6.96 10.20
CA GLY A 120 5.25 -6.43 10.20
C GLY A 120 4.68 -6.33 8.79
N TRP A 121 3.37 -6.13 8.68
CA TRP A 121 2.66 -6.27 7.40
C TRP A 121 2.94 -5.13 6.40
N LEU A 122 3.50 -4.00 6.83
CA LEU A 122 3.82 -2.89 5.93
C LEU A 122 4.83 -3.29 4.85
N ILE A 123 5.73 -4.23 5.14
CA ILE A 123 6.75 -4.67 4.19
C ILE A 123 6.16 -5.42 2.99
N ASP A 124 4.96 -5.98 3.13
CA ASP A 124 4.28 -6.72 2.06
C ASP A 124 3.87 -5.80 0.89
N PHE A 125 3.91 -4.47 1.08
CA PHE A 125 3.69 -3.47 0.03
C PHE A 125 4.88 -3.27 -0.90
N VAL A 126 6.01 -3.91 -0.61
CA VAL A 126 7.22 -3.87 -1.45
C VAL A 126 7.48 -5.29 -2.00
N PRO A 127 7.37 -5.50 -3.33
CA PRO A 127 7.69 -6.78 -3.95
C PRO A 127 9.19 -7.09 -3.96
#